data_AF-A0A7Y5IH91-F1
#
_entry.id   AF-A0A7Y5IH91-F1
#
_cell.length_a   1.000
_cell.length_b   1.000
_cell.length_c   1.000
_cell.angle_alpha   90.00
_cell.angle_beta   90.00
_cell.angle_gamma   90.00
#
_symmetry.space_group_name_H-M   'P 1'
#
loop_
_entity.id
_entity.type
_entity.pdbx_description
1 polymer ?
#
loop_
_entity_poly.entity_id
_entity_poly.type
_entity_poly.pdbx_seq_one_letter_code
_entity_poly.pdbx_strand_id
1 'polypeptide(L)'
;QNYPNPFNPTTTIGFTLEGSGMTTLIIYDVLGKQVRTIVNEQLESGVYHLRTFDASDLSSGVYVARLSSSGRTQIKRMLLLK
;
A
#
# COMPACT_ATOMS: atom_id res chain seq x y z
N GLN A 1 -17.75 22.96 11.09
CA GLN A 1 -18.92 22.05 11.18
C GLN A 1 -18.46 20.72 10.56
N ASN A 2 -18.11 19.72 11.37
CA ASN A 2 -17.58 18.43 10.90
C ASN A 2 -18.56 17.31 11.27
N TYR A 3 -19.39 16.89 10.33
CA TYR A 3 -19.96 15.54 10.27
C TYR A 3 -20.71 15.30 8.95
N PRO A 4 -20.80 14.04 8.48
CA PRO A 4 -20.03 12.87 8.91
C PRO A 4 -18.91 12.58 7.92
N ASN A 5 -17.70 12.34 8.40
CA ASN A 5 -16.95 11.26 7.78
C ASN A 5 -16.06 10.57 8.82
N PRO A 6 -16.43 9.38 9.31
CA PRO A 6 -15.50 8.54 10.03
C PRO A 6 -14.40 8.12 9.06
N PHE A 7 -13.15 8.54 9.34
CA PHE A 7 -12.01 8.29 8.47
C PHE A 7 -11.66 6.80 8.48
N ASN A 8 -11.77 6.14 7.32
CA ASN A 8 -11.64 4.69 7.26
C ASN A 8 -10.15 4.29 7.36
N PRO A 9 -9.70 3.62 8.44
CA PRO A 9 -8.29 3.27 8.65
C PRO A 9 -7.85 2.10 7.75
N THR A 10 -8.82 1.44 7.12
CA THR A 10 -8.60 0.34 6.20
C THR A 10 -8.75 0.84 4.77
N THR A 11 -7.70 0.69 3.96
CA THR A 11 -7.71 1.04 2.54
C THR A 11 -7.38 -0.16 1.68
N THR A 12 -7.96 -0.21 0.48
CA THR A 12 -7.69 -1.27 -0.49
C THR A 12 -6.73 -0.75 -1.54
N ILE A 13 -5.57 -1.39 -1.66
CA ILE A 13 -4.53 -0.97 -2.60
C ILE A 13 -4.66 -1.80 -3.88
N GLY A 14 -5.12 -1.15 -4.94
CA GLY A 14 -5.15 -1.72 -6.28
C GLY A 14 -3.83 -1.50 -7.03
N PHE A 15 -3.33 -2.53 -7.72
CA PHE A 15 -2.15 -2.45 -8.58
C PHE A 15 -2.23 -3.41 -9.77
N THR A 16 -1.48 -3.10 -10.82
CA THR A 16 -1.38 -3.91 -12.04
C THR A 16 0.03 -4.44 -12.19
N LEU A 17 0.16 -5.73 -12.49
CA LEU A 17 1.41 -6.39 -12.80
C LEU A 17 1.47 -6.69 -14.29
N GLU A 18 2.48 -6.17 -14.98
CA GLU A 18 2.71 -6.41 -16.41
C GLU A 18 3.42 -7.74 -16.70
N GLY A 19 4.01 -8.37 -15.68
CA GLY A 19 4.70 -9.65 -15.80
C GLY A 19 4.54 -10.48 -14.54
N SER A 20 4.68 -11.79 -14.67
CA SER A 20 4.73 -12.69 -13.53
C SER A 20 6.09 -12.63 -12.85
N GLY A 21 6.11 -12.77 -11.53
CA GLY A 21 7.32 -12.57 -10.75
C GLY A 21 7.09 -12.47 -9.25
N MET A 22 8.21 -12.55 -8.53
CA MET A 22 8.24 -12.23 -7.10
C MET A 22 7.82 -10.78 -6.93
N THR A 23 6.70 -10.57 -6.23
CA THR A 23 6.08 -9.27 -6.06
C THR A 23 6.07 -8.89 -4.60
N THR A 24 6.59 -7.70 -4.30
CA THR A 24 6.59 -7.13 -2.95
C THR A 24 5.83 -5.83 -2.91
N LEU A 25 4.89 -5.69 -1.98
CA LEU A 25 4.20 -4.44 -1.67
C LEU A 25 4.47 -4.09 -0.21
N ILE A 26 5.24 -3.04 0.01
CA ILE A 26 5.69 -2.63 1.34
C ILE A 26 5.32 -1.16 1.56
N ILE A 27 4.80 -0.85 2.76
CA ILE A 27 4.51 0.50 3.22
C ILE A 27 5.65 1.01 4.08
N TYR A 28 6.09 2.22 3.81
CA TYR A 28 7.11 2.95 4.55
C TYR A 28 6.54 4.25 5.13
N ASP A 29 7.13 4.74 6.21
CA ASP A 29 6.90 6.10 6.69
C ASP A 29 7.81 7.11 5.96
N VAL A 30 7.66 8.40 6.29
CA VAL A 30 8.48 9.49 5.71
C VAL A 30 9.97 9.40 6.04
N LEU A 31 10.34 8.65 7.08
CA LEU A 31 11.74 8.43 7.47
C LEU A 31 12.34 7.21 6.75
N GLY A 32 11.56 6.53 5.90
CA GLY A 32 11.96 5.33 5.19
C GLY A 32 11.93 4.07 6.06
N LYS A 33 11.31 4.11 7.24
CA LYS A 33 11.12 2.92 8.07
C LYS A 33 10.04 2.05 7.43
N GLN A 34 10.33 0.76 7.27
CA GLN A 34 9.32 -0.21 6.87
C GLN A 34 8.25 -0.35 7.96
N VAL A 35 7.01 -0.04 7.61
CA VAL A 35 5.85 -0.08 8.50
C VAL A 35 5.12 -1.41 8.37
N ARG A 36 4.87 -1.86 7.14
CA ARG A 36 4.11 -3.10 6.90
C ARG A 36 4.45 -3.70 5.54
N THR A 37 4.50 -5.03 5.47
CA THR A 37 4.51 -5.77 4.20
C THR A 37 3.11 -6.29 3.94
N ILE A 38 2.54 -5.97 2.78
CA ILE A 38 1.19 -6.35 2.37
C ILE A 38 1.23 -7.54 1.41
N VAL A 39 2.24 -7.57 0.52
CA VAL A 39 2.47 -8.65 -0.44
C VAL A 39 3.95 -9.00 -0.42
N ASN A 40 4.26 -10.29 -0.43
CA ASN A 40 5.61 -10.83 -0.60
C ASN A 40 5.52 -12.27 -1.13
N GLU A 41 5.04 -12.41 -2.36
CA GLU A 41 4.76 -13.72 -2.97
C GLU A 41 4.96 -13.68 -4.49
N GLN A 42 5.02 -14.85 -5.11
CA GLN A 42 5.03 -14.98 -6.56
C GLN A 42 3.62 -14.69 -7.08
N LEU A 43 3.48 -13.66 -7.91
CA LEU A 43 2.21 -13.31 -8.56
C LEU A 43 2.34 -13.41 -10.08
N GLU A 44 1.23 -13.74 -10.74
CA GLU A 44 1.10 -13.71 -12.18
C GLU A 44 0.83 -12.28 -12.68
N SER A 45 1.02 -12.04 -13.97
CA SER A 45 0.58 -10.78 -14.58
C SER A 45 -0.94 -10.62 -14.46
N GLY A 46 -1.41 -9.44 -14.08
CA GLY A 46 -2.83 -9.20 -13.87
C GLY A 46 -3.13 -7.95 -13.07
N VAL A 47 -4.42 -7.68 -12.87
CA VAL A 47 -4.91 -6.55 -12.08
C VAL A 47 -5.38 -7.05 -10.72
N TYR A 48 -4.81 -6.51 -9.65
CA TYR A 48 -5.08 -6.91 -8.27
C TYR A 48 -5.77 -5.75 -7.55
N HIS A 49 -7.01 -5.97 -7.09
CA HIS A 49 -7.84 -4.95 -6.42
C HIS A 49 -8.08 -5.21 -4.94
N LEU A 50 -7.50 -6.26 -4.33
CA LEU A 50 -7.99 -6.82 -3.06
C LEU A 50 -6.97 -6.84 -1.93
N ARG A 51 -5.83 -6.15 -2.05
CA ARG A 51 -4.83 -6.13 -0.97
C ARG A 51 -5.17 -5.05 0.04
N THR A 52 -5.75 -5.49 1.15
CA THR A 52 -6.20 -4.64 2.25
C THR A 52 -5.02 -4.19 3.11
N PHE A 53 -4.93 -2.89 3.33
CA PHE A 53 -4.02 -2.26 4.28
C PHE A 53 -4.83 -1.69 5.44
N ASP A 54 -4.70 -2.31 6.61
CA ASP A 54 -5.22 -1.79 7.87
C ASP A 54 -4.15 -0.90 8.52
N ALA A 55 -4.46 0.39 8.65
CA ALA A 55 -3.64 1.42 9.24
C ALA A 55 -4.20 1.92 10.59
N SER A 56 -5.10 1.18 11.22
CA SER A 56 -5.78 1.58 12.47
C SER A 56 -4.80 1.87 13.61
N ASP A 57 -3.68 1.15 13.62
CA ASP A 57 -2.57 1.25 14.58
C ASP A 57 -1.56 2.36 14.23
N LEU A 58 -1.72 3.05 13.10
CA LEU A 58 -0.79 4.07 12.63
C LEU A 58 -1.31 5.49 12.93
N SER A 59 -0.38 6.41 13.16
CA SER A 59 -0.70 7.83 13.33
C SER A 59 -0.97 8.50 11.98
N SER A 60 -1.81 9.54 11.98
CA SER A 60 -2.00 10.39 10.80
C SER A 60 -0.67 10.90 10.28
N GLY A 61 -0.47 10.86 8.97
CA GLY A 61 0.80 11.19 8.36
C GLY A 61 0.92 10.74 6.92
N VAL A 62 2.06 11.03 6.31
CA VAL A 62 2.38 10.60 4.96
C VAL A 62 3.06 9.23 5.02
N TYR A 63 2.61 8.33 4.17
CA TYR A 63 3.17 6.99 3.99
C TYR A 63 3.49 6.77 2.52
N VAL A 64 4.38 5.83 2.25
CA VAL A 64 4.85 5.50 0.90
C VAL A 64 4.65 4.02 0.66
N ALA A 65 3.76 3.67 -0.26
CA ALA A 65 3.63 2.31 -0.78
C ALA A 65 4.67 2.09 -1.89
N ARG A 66 5.46 1.04 -1.77
CA ARG A 66 6.41 0.59 -2.80
C ARG A 66 6.01 -0.79 -3.26
N LEU A 67 5.64 -0.90 -4.53
CA LEU A 67 5.42 -2.16 -5.23
C LEU A 67 6.65 -2.48 -6.07
N SER A 68 7.26 -3.65 -5.89
CA SER A 68 8.35 -4.12 -6.73
C SER A 68 7.97 -5.46 -7.36
N SER A 69 8.07 -5.58 -8.68
CA SER A 69 7.75 -6.80 -9.42
C SER A 69 8.49 -6.82 -10.75
N SER A 70 9.07 -7.97 -11.10
CA SER A 70 9.73 -8.24 -12.39
C SER A 70 10.65 -7.10 -12.88
N GLY A 71 11.50 -6.59 -11.98
CA GLY A 71 12.49 -5.54 -12.26
C GLY A 71 11.93 -4.11 -12.28
N ARG A 72 10.61 -3.93 -12.12
CA ARG A 72 9.96 -2.61 -12.02
C ARG A 72 9.61 -2.28 -10.59
N THR A 73 9.74 -1.02 -10.24
CA THR A 73 9.30 -0.49 -8.95
C THR A 73 8.31 0.65 -9.19
N GLN A 74 7.12 0.55 -8.60
CA GLN A 74 6.12 1.61 -8.55
C GLN A 74 6.04 2.15 -7.13
N ILE A 75 5.99 3.47 -7.01
CA ILE A 75 5.94 4.16 -5.73
C ILE A 75 4.70 5.04 -5.70
N LYS A 76 3.92 4.94 -4.62
CA LYS A 76 2.72 5.74 -4.41
C LYS A 76 2.74 6.36 -3.02
N ARG A 77 2.61 7.69 -2.97
CA ARG A 77 2.44 8.42 -1.70
C ARG A 77 0.99 8.36 -1.26
N MET A 78 0.79 8.17 0.03
CA MET A 78 -0.52 8.06 0.68
C MET A 78 -0.56 9.01 1.86
N LEU A 79 -1.69 9.67 2.08
CA LEU A 79 -1.93 10.49 3.26
C LEU A 79 -2.94 9.76 4.13
N LEU A 80 -2.50 9.31 5.30
CA LEU A 80 -3.41 8.82 6.34
C LEU A 80 -3.87 10.01 7.14
N LEU A 81 -5.17 10.25 7.16
CA LEU A 81 -5.81 11.18 8.08
C LEU A 81 -6.66 10.34 9.04
N LYS A 82 -6.78 10.78 10.29
CA LYS A 82 -7.56 10.15 11.35
C LYS A 82 -8.49 11.21 11.92
#